data_AF-A0AAW0Y061-F1
#
_entry.id   AF-A0AAW0Y061-F1
#
_cell.length_a   1.000
_cell.length_b   1.000
_cell.length_c   1.000
_cell.angle_alpha   90.00
_cell.angle_beta   90.00
_cell.angle_gamma   90.00
#
_symmetry.space_group_name_H-M   'P 1'
#
loop_
_entity.id
_entity.type
_entity.pdbx_description
1 polymer ?
#
loop_
_entity_poly.entity_id
_entity_poly.type
_entity_poly.pdbx_seq_one_letter_code
_entity_poly.pdbx_strand_id
1 'polypeptide(L)'
;MLSRVAAVIVLCLGCVTAAPGPKEDSLNHYMDLVMDNVQVLIIENGFDPTPLPNASVGFSDVVLGVTWHGEADMYNGWLRGLATIHRSGDAEFLRDGNDVVNGISATLSVGEMKGHYVLLAQFMDLGPIADLVMDINGADIYFEASLDRSRCRFHVTIMEVTHIGSISVDITGLGLLDWIVEIVVDFVVNLMRSFIKDIIEGVVQDLTNEVLDDIDLSILGPIIGCDRANPFIQPGRPVVS
;
A
#
# COMPACT_ATOMS: atom_id res chain seq x y z
N MET A 1 -61.70 -23.04 7.25
CA MET A 1 -60.51 -23.07 8.13
C MET A 1 -59.49 -23.99 7.47
N LEU A 2 -58.51 -23.43 6.74
CA LEU A 2 -57.27 -24.04 6.23
C LEU A 2 -56.71 -23.10 5.14
N SER A 3 -55.85 -22.17 5.53
CA SER A 3 -55.06 -21.36 4.59
C SER A 3 -53.68 -21.99 4.47
N ARG A 4 -53.31 -22.35 3.24
CA ARG A 4 -51.99 -22.86 2.86
C ARG A 4 -51.03 -21.67 2.74
N VAL A 5 -49.92 -21.70 3.47
CA VAL A 5 -48.78 -20.81 3.20
C VAL A 5 -47.62 -21.71 2.78
N ALA A 6 -47.25 -21.61 1.50
CA ALA A 6 -46.03 -22.21 0.97
C ALA A 6 -44.86 -21.27 1.31
N ALA A 7 -43.90 -21.77 2.10
CA ALA A 7 -42.62 -21.10 2.28
C ALA A 7 -41.75 -21.37 1.05
N VAL A 8 -41.50 -20.32 0.27
CA VAL A 8 -40.50 -20.33 -0.81
C VAL A 8 -39.13 -20.17 -0.14
N ILE A 9 -38.35 -21.25 -0.11
CA ILE A 9 -36.93 -21.20 0.26
C ILE A 9 -36.18 -20.70 -0.97
N VAL A 10 -35.76 -19.43 -0.91
CA VAL A 10 -34.77 -18.89 -1.83
C VAL A 10 -33.41 -19.39 -1.37
N LEU A 11 -32.89 -20.40 -2.08
CA LEU A 11 -31.48 -20.79 -2.00
C LEU A 11 -30.66 -19.69 -2.67
N CYS A 12 -30.22 -18.70 -1.89
CA CYS A 12 -29.04 -17.94 -2.27
C CYS A 12 -27.87 -18.92 -2.28
N LEU A 13 -27.37 -19.27 -3.47
CA LEU A 13 -25.99 -19.70 -3.63
C LEU A 13 -25.09 -18.51 -3.23
N GLY A 14 -24.92 -18.32 -1.94
CA GLY A 14 -23.81 -17.54 -1.42
C GLY A 14 -22.55 -18.39 -1.57
N CYS A 15 -21.48 -17.81 -2.12
CA CYS A 15 -20.14 -18.35 -1.92
C CYS A 15 -19.96 -18.56 -0.40
N VAL A 16 -19.90 -19.81 0.03
CA VAL A 16 -19.33 -20.15 1.32
C VAL A 16 -17.84 -19.91 1.15
N THR A 17 -17.37 -18.70 1.46
CA THR A 17 -15.96 -18.53 1.79
C THR A 17 -15.78 -19.33 3.08
N ALA A 18 -15.02 -20.42 3.03
CA ALA A 18 -14.70 -21.17 4.23
C ALA A 18 -14.09 -20.18 5.23
N ALA A 19 -14.58 -20.18 6.47
CA ALA A 19 -13.97 -19.39 7.52
C ALA A 19 -12.51 -19.84 7.68
N PRO A 20 -11.54 -18.92 7.80
CA PRO A 20 -10.15 -19.27 7.95
C PRO A 20 -9.93 -20.21 9.14
N GLY A 21 -8.97 -21.12 9.01
CA GLY A 21 -8.61 -22.04 10.08
C GLY A 21 -7.89 -21.32 11.24
N PRO A 22 -7.84 -21.89 12.46
CA PRO A 22 -7.19 -21.25 13.61
C PRO A 22 -5.72 -20.83 13.41
N LYS A 23 -5.02 -21.47 12.47
CA LYS A 23 -3.64 -21.11 12.08
C LYS A 23 -3.60 -19.86 11.20
N GLU A 24 -4.55 -19.72 10.30
CA GLU A 24 -4.72 -18.55 9.43
C GLU A 24 -5.14 -17.34 10.27
N ASP A 25 -6.01 -17.53 11.27
CA ASP A 25 -6.37 -16.48 12.23
C ASP A 25 -5.14 -15.92 12.99
N SER A 26 -4.20 -16.80 13.38
CA SER A 26 -2.98 -16.40 14.08
C SER A 26 -2.03 -15.61 13.17
N LEU A 27 -1.94 -16.00 11.89
CA LEU A 27 -1.11 -15.32 10.89
C LEU A 27 -1.72 -13.97 10.48
N ASN A 28 -3.03 -13.91 10.29
CA ASN A 28 -3.78 -12.69 10.07
C ASN A 28 -3.52 -11.68 11.17
N HIS A 29 -3.65 -12.09 12.44
CA HIS A 29 -3.38 -11.23 13.58
C HIS A 29 -1.92 -10.75 13.63
N TYR A 30 -0.97 -11.62 13.32
CA TYR A 30 0.44 -11.24 13.20
C TYR A 30 0.63 -10.17 12.10
N MET A 31 0.03 -10.36 10.93
CA MET A 31 0.15 -9.42 9.82
C MET A 31 -0.50 -8.07 10.14
N ASP A 32 -1.65 -8.08 10.82
CA ASP A 32 -2.31 -6.85 11.28
C ASP A 32 -1.40 -6.07 12.24
N LEU A 33 -0.76 -6.76 13.19
CA LEU A 33 0.22 -6.14 14.11
C LEU A 33 1.41 -5.54 13.37
N VAL A 34 1.95 -6.24 12.35
CA VAL A 34 3.05 -5.70 11.53
C VAL A 34 2.59 -4.42 10.82
N MET A 35 1.43 -4.43 10.16
CA MET A 35 0.94 -3.24 9.46
C MET A 35 0.65 -2.09 10.40
N ASP A 36 0.05 -2.32 11.57
CA ASP A 36 -0.19 -1.28 12.57
C ASP A 36 1.11 -0.59 13.01
N ASN A 37 2.21 -1.34 13.17
CA ASN A 37 3.51 -0.75 13.51
C ASN A 37 4.14 -0.03 12.31
N VAL A 38 3.97 -0.53 11.08
CA VAL A 38 4.42 0.17 9.87
C VAL A 38 3.71 1.50 9.71
N GLN A 39 2.41 1.59 9.99
CA GLN A 39 1.68 2.86 9.98
C GLN A 39 2.30 3.89 10.94
N VAL A 40 2.69 3.46 12.15
CA VAL A 40 3.37 4.31 13.13
C VAL A 40 4.70 4.81 12.56
N LEU A 41 5.52 3.92 12.01
CA LEU A 41 6.82 4.32 11.44
C LEU A 41 6.69 5.25 10.23
N ILE A 42 5.68 5.07 9.37
CA ILE A 42 5.40 5.98 8.26
C ILE A 42 5.16 7.41 8.78
N ILE A 43 4.36 7.55 9.85
CA ILE A 43 4.06 8.85 10.45
C ILE A 43 5.29 9.44 11.15
N GLU A 44 5.97 8.65 11.99
CA GLU A 44 7.11 9.12 12.79
C GLU A 44 8.31 9.53 11.93
N ASN A 45 8.51 8.89 10.78
CA ASN A 45 9.55 9.25 9.82
C ASN A 45 9.13 10.36 8.84
N GLY A 46 7.91 10.89 8.95
CA GLY A 46 7.44 12.00 8.12
C GLY A 46 7.09 11.62 6.68
N PHE A 47 6.74 10.36 6.44
CA PHE A 47 6.25 9.88 5.14
C PHE A 47 4.73 10.01 4.99
N ASP A 48 4.01 10.50 6.01
CA ASP A 48 2.61 10.88 5.89
C ASP A 48 2.29 12.12 6.74
N PRO A 49 2.17 13.33 6.15
CA PRO A 49 2.27 13.60 4.72
C PRO A 49 3.71 13.54 4.20
N THR A 50 3.92 12.94 3.01
CA THR A 50 5.21 12.95 2.31
C THR A 50 5.28 14.13 1.33
N PRO A 51 6.42 14.83 1.24
CA PRO A 51 6.63 15.82 0.19
C PRO A 51 6.68 15.15 -1.18
N LEU A 52 6.13 15.84 -2.18
CA LEU A 52 6.22 15.43 -3.58
C LEU A 52 7.34 16.23 -4.28
N PRO A 53 8.05 15.63 -5.25
CA PRO A 53 9.10 16.33 -5.98
C PRO A 53 8.51 17.45 -6.85
N ASN A 54 9.24 18.57 -6.96
CA ASN A 54 8.89 19.58 -7.96
C ASN A 54 8.94 18.96 -9.36
N ALA A 55 8.00 19.37 -10.22
CA ALA A 55 7.87 18.83 -11.55
C ALA A 55 7.40 19.91 -12.52
N SER A 56 7.78 19.79 -13.79
CA SER A 56 7.41 20.75 -14.83
C SER A 56 6.96 20.01 -16.08
N VAL A 57 5.92 20.54 -16.72
CA VAL A 57 5.43 20.02 -18.01
C VAL A 57 5.28 21.14 -19.01
N GLY A 58 5.94 20.99 -20.15
CA GLY A 58 5.79 21.90 -21.29
C GLY A 58 4.51 21.63 -22.05
N PHE A 59 3.86 22.67 -22.53
CA PHE A 59 2.66 22.56 -23.36
C PHE A 59 2.77 23.45 -24.60
N SER A 60 2.07 23.05 -25.67
CA SER A 60 1.96 23.84 -26.89
C SER A 60 0.66 23.54 -27.62
N ASP A 61 -0.03 24.59 -28.08
CA ASP A 61 -1.22 24.45 -28.91
C ASP A 61 -1.40 25.66 -29.85
N VAL A 62 -2.19 25.48 -30.91
CA VAL A 62 -2.51 26.51 -31.88
C VAL A 62 -3.84 27.17 -31.49
N VAL A 63 -3.75 28.36 -30.91
CA VAL A 63 -4.92 29.18 -30.53
C VAL A 63 -4.97 30.40 -31.43
N LEU A 64 -6.11 30.63 -32.10
CA LEU A 64 -6.31 31.73 -33.05
C LEU A 64 -5.27 31.80 -34.18
N GLY A 65 -4.77 30.63 -34.64
CA GLY A 65 -3.83 30.54 -35.76
C GLY A 65 -2.37 30.88 -35.42
N VAL A 66 -2.05 31.04 -34.13
CA VAL A 66 -0.69 31.20 -33.61
C VAL A 66 -0.36 29.99 -32.75
N THR A 67 0.85 29.42 -32.89
CA THR A 67 1.33 28.38 -31.98
C THR A 67 1.84 29.02 -30.70
N TRP A 68 1.24 28.62 -29.58
CA TRP A 68 1.62 29.07 -28.24
C TRP A 68 2.50 28.00 -27.59
N HIS A 69 3.48 28.44 -26.80
CA HIS A 69 4.34 27.58 -25.99
C HIS A 69 4.35 28.11 -24.56
N GLY A 70 4.26 27.22 -23.58
CA GLY A 70 4.36 27.56 -22.17
C GLY A 70 4.78 26.37 -21.33
N GLU A 71 4.89 26.60 -20.04
CA GLU A 71 5.31 25.61 -19.05
C GLU A 71 4.43 25.69 -17.81
N ALA A 72 4.15 24.53 -17.22
CA ALA A 72 3.38 24.37 -16.01
C ALA A 72 4.32 23.79 -14.94
N ASP A 73 4.70 24.63 -13.98
CA ASP A 73 5.57 24.28 -12.87
C ASP A 73 4.75 23.92 -11.63
N MET A 74 5.03 22.76 -11.05
CA MET A 74 4.39 22.25 -9.84
C MET A 74 5.40 22.23 -8.69
N TYR A 75 5.03 22.84 -7.58
CA TYR A 75 5.89 22.98 -6.40
C TYR A 75 5.09 22.92 -5.11
N ASN A 76 5.82 22.78 -3.99
CA ASN A 76 5.26 22.63 -2.64
C ASN A 76 4.24 21.48 -2.55
N GLY A 77 4.46 20.42 -3.33
CA GLY A 77 3.56 19.29 -3.38
C GLY A 77 3.65 18.41 -2.14
N TRP A 78 2.54 17.80 -1.77
CA TRP A 78 2.48 16.80 -0.71
C TRP A 78 1.44 15.74 -1.02
N LEU A 79 1.65 14.54 -0.47
CA LEU A 79 0.72 13.41 -0.51
C LEU A 79 0.51 12.90 0.91
N ARG A 80 -0.74 12.57 1.27
CA ARG A 80 -1.10 11.97 2.55
C ARG A 80 -1.98 10.75 2.37
N GLY A 81 -1.99 9.86 3.36
CA GLY A 81 -2.80 8.64 3.39
C GLY A 81 -2.00 7.35 3.25
N LEU A 82 -0.67 7.41 3.12
CA LEU A 82 0.20 6.23 3.07
C LEU A 82 0.15 5.41 4.37
N ALA A 83 -0.03 6.07 5.52
CA ALA A 83 -0.18 5.43 6.82
C ALA A 83 -1.54 4.74 7.02
N THR A 84 -2.35 4.61 5.98
CA THR A 84 -3.58 3.79 5.99
C THR A 84 -3.34 2.36 5.51
N ILE A 85 -2.07 1.97 5.30
CA ILE A 85 -1.71 0.62 4.87
C ILE A 85 -2.24 -0.44 5.83
N HIS A 86 -2.93 -1.43 5.29
CA HIS A 86 -3.52 -2.52 6.05
C HIS A 86 -3.58 -3.78 5.19
N ARG A 87 -3.79 -4.93 5.85
CA ARG A 87 -4.09 -6.17 5.16
C ARG A 87 -5.52 -6.13 4.58
N SER A 88 -5.68 -6.50 3.31
CA SER A 88 -6.97 -6.47 2.59
C SER A 88 -7.57 -7.86 2.31
N GLY A 89 -6.84 -8.93 2.60
CA GLY A 89 -7.27 -10.32 2.45
C GLY A 89 -6.60 -11.24 3.48
N ASP A 90 -6.89 -12.54 3.46
CA ASP A 90 -6.22 -13.48 4.37
C ASP A 90 -4.74 -13.62 4.03
N ALA A 91 -3.92 -13.73 5.07
CA ALA A 91 -2.51 -14.05 4.96
C ALA A 91 -2.33 -15.57 4.95
N GLU A 92 -1.38 -16.03 4.14
CA GLU A 92 -1.14 -17.45 3.90
C GLU A 92 0.30 -17.82 4.23
N PHE A 93 0.51 -19.06 4.68
CA PHE A 93 1.85 -19.62 4.81
C PHE A 93 2.32 -20.16 3.48
N LEU A 94 3.48 -19.67 3.03
CA LEU A 94 4.20 -20.29 1.93
C LEU A 94 4.93 -21.53 2.46
N ARG A 95 4.84 -22.63 1.71
CA ARG A 95 5.44 -23.92 2.06
C ARG A 95 6.32 -24.45 0.94
N ASP A 96 7.38 -25.14 1.31
CA ASP A 96 8.24 -25.84 0.35
C ASP A 96 7.63 -27.19 -0.08
N GLY A 97 8.34 -27.92 -0.96
CA GLY A 97 7.91 -29.22 -1.45
C GLY A 97 7.78 -30.32 -0.38
N ASN A 98 8.22 -30.07 0.86
CA ASN A 98 8.10 -30.98 2.00
C ASN A 98 7.04 -30.50 3.01
N ASP A 99 6.16 -29.57 2.63
CA ASP A 99 5.10 -28.99 3.47
C ASP A 99 5.65 -28.12 4.65
N VAL A 100 6.92 -27.73 4.58
CA VAL A 100 7.57 -26.92 5.61
C VAL A 100 7.36 -25.44 5.30
N VAL A 101 6.88 -24.67 6.28
CA VAL A 101 6.70 -23.21 6.14
C VAL A 101 8.03 -22.55 5.82
N ASN A 102 8.11 -21.80 4.73
CA ASN A 102 9.32 -21.07 4.31
C ASN A 102 9.06 -19.57 4.10
N GLY A 103 7.82 -19.12 4.25
CA GLY A 103 7.46 -17.72 4.10
C GLY A 103 6.00 -17.47 4.42
N ILE A 104 5.58 -16.24 4.18
CA ILE A 104 4.21 -15.77 4.27
C ILE A 104 3.89 -14.92 3.05
N SER A 105 2.63 -14.92 2.64
CA SER A 105 2.10 -14.02 1.62
C SER A 105 0.82 -13.35 2.12
N ALA A 106 0.55 -12.16 1.63
CA ALA A 106 -0.69 -11.44 1.91
C ALA A 106 -1.00 -10.44 0.78
N THR A 107 -2.27 -10.07 0.67
CA THR A 107 -2.67 -8.86 -0.05
C THR A 107 -2.81 -7.72 0.94
N LEU A 108 -2.16 -6.60 0.65
CA LEU A 108 -2.24 -5.37 1.42
C LEU A 108 -2.91 -4.30 0.56
N SER A 109 -3.47 -3.29 1.19
CA SER A 109 -3.99 -2.11 0.51
C SER A 109 -3.66 -0.85 1.29
N VAL A 110 -3.44 0.25 0.57
CA VAL A 110 -3.43 1.61 1.10
C VAL A 110 -4.79 2.22 0.77
N GLY A 111 -5.41 2.85 1.77
CA GLY A 111 -6.69 3.52 1.62
C GLY A 111 -6.61 4.80 0.79
N GLU A 112 -7.68 5.60 0.82
CA GLU A 112 -7.76 6.85 0.06
C GLU A 112 -6.59 7.79 0.39
N MET A 113 -5.93 8.29 -0.64
CA MET A 113 -4.85 9.25 -0.52
C MET A 113 -5.31 10.60 -1.08
N LYS A 114 -4.79 11.67 -0.47
CA LYS A 114 -4.97 13.03 -0.99
C LYS A 114 -3.63 13.67 -1.24
N GLY A 115 -3.54 14.43 -2.31
CA GLY A 115 -2.39 15.26 -2.54
C GLY A 115 -2.76 16.64 -3.04
N HIS A 116 -1.76 17.50 -3.06
CA HIS A 116 -1.90 18.87 -3.53
C HIS A 116 -0.59 19.33 -4.16
N TYR A 117 -0.70 20.25 -5.10
CA TYR A 117 0.39 21.05 -5.62
C TYR A 117 -0.06 22.50 -5.76
N VAL A 118 0.92 23.41 -5.63
CA VAL A 118 0.79 24.74 -6.21
C VAL A 118 1.31 24.69 -7.63
N LEU A 119 0.49 25.14 -8.57
CA LEU A 119 0.76 25.16 -10.00
C LEU A 119 1.02 26.59 -10.46
N LEU A 120 2.13 26.83 -11.16
CA LEU A 120 2.45 28.07 -11.83
C LEU A 120 2.47 27.83 -13.33
N ALA A 121 1.40 28.23 -14.01
CA ALA A 121 1.25 28.04 -15.44
C ALA A 121 1.76 29.28 -16.18
N GLN A 122 3.01 29.25 -16.65
CA GLN A 122 3.67 30.39 -17.27
C GLN A 122 3.54 30.38 -18.79
N PHE A 123 3.29 31.58 -19.31
CA PHE A 123 3.35 31.91 -20.72
C PHE A 123 4.17 33.19 -20.89
N MET A 124 5.33 33.10 -21.57
CA MET A 124 6.24 34.24 -21.74
C MET A 124 6.50 35.00 -20.42
N ASP A 125 6.79 34.25 -19.34
CA ASP A 125 7.03 34.73 -17.98
C ASP A 125 5.80 35.37 -17.26
N LEU A 126 4.59 35.24 -17.84
CA LEU A 126 3.34 35.70 -17.26
C LEU A 126 2.37 34.53 -17.10
N GLY A 127 1.81 34.35 -15.91
CA GLY A 127 1.01 33.17 -15.63
C GLY A 127 0.19 33.29 -14.36
N PRO A 128 -1.02 32.72 -14.31
CA PRO A 128 -1.72 32.57 -13.04
C PRO A 128 -1.01 31.54 -12.15
N ILE A 129 -1.18 31.73 -10.84
CA ILE A 129 -0.97 30.67 -9.85
C ILE A 129 -2.31 29.96 -9.69
N ALA A 130 -2.28 28.64 -9.77
CA ALA A 130 -3.41 27.75 -9.65
C ALA A 130 -3.17 26.74 -8.53
N ASP A 131 -4.26 26.21 -7.98
CA ASP A 131 -4.25 25.13 -7.00
C ASP A 131 -4.65 23.83 -7.69
N LEU A 132 -3.87 22.78 -7.45
CA LEU A 132 -4.14 21.44 -7.95
C LEU A 132 -4.37 20.52 -6.74
N VAL A 133 -5.54 19.89 -6.68
CA VAL A 133 -5.90 18.90 -5.66
C VAL A 133 -6.03 17.54 -6.32
N MET A 134 -5.53 16.51 -5.63
CA MET A 134 -5.57 15.13 -6.09
C MET A 134 -6.32 14.27 -5.07
N ASP A 135 -7.25 13.46 -5.55
CA ASP A 135 -7.90 12.41 -4.78
C ASP A 135 -7.60 11.06 -5.46
N ILE A 136 -6.97 10.14 -4.71
CA ILE A 136 -6.54 8.83 -5.21
C ILE A 136 -7.29 7.75 -4.45
N ASN A 137 -7.98 6.87 -5.19
CA ASN A 137 -8.76 5.78 -4.61
C ASN A 137 -7.87 4.56 -4.30
N GLY A 138 -6.94 4.74 -3.37
CA GLY A 138 -6.10 3.68 -2.82
C GLY A 138 -5.16 3.01 -3.80
N ALA A 139 -4.46 2.00 -3.28
CA ALA A 139 -3.57 1.13 -4.02
C ALA A 139 -3.57 -0.28 -3.41
N ASP A 140 -3.44 -1.29 -4.25
CA ASP A 140 -3.35 -2.69 -3.83
C ASP A 140 -1.92 -3.20 -4.03
N ILE A 141 -1.43 -3.92 -3.03
CA ILE A 141 -0.05 -4.35 -2.91
C ILE A 141 -0.03 -5.86 -2.72
N TYR A 142 0.82 -6.52 -3.48
CA TYR A 142 1.15 -7.92 -3.25
C TYR A 142 2.39 -8.02 -2.37
N PHE A 143 2.30 -8.82 -1.31
CA PHE A 143 3.34 -8.98 -0.31
C PHE A 143 3.75 -10.44 -0.15
N GLU A 144 5.06 -10.69 -0.15
CA GLU A 144 5.66 -11.94 0.30
C GLU A 144 6.87 -11.65 1.20
N ALA A 145 7.04 -12.47 2.22
CA ALA A 145 8.24 -12.50 3.04
C ALA A 145 8.73 -13.93 3.24
N SER A 146 10.04 -14.13 3.17
CA SER A 146 10.69 -15.41 3.45
C SER A 146 11.07 -15.53 4.93
N LEU A 147 11.02 -16.75 5.47
CA LEU A 147 11.44 -17.03 6.84
C LEU A 147 12.93 -17.35 6.90
N ASP A 148 13.73 -16.47 7.52
CA ASP A 148 15.07 -16.81 7.95
C ASP A 148 14.99 -17.69 9.21
N ARG A 149 15.17 -18.99 9.03
CA ARG A 149 15.14 -19.98 10.14
C ARG A 149 16.31 -19.84 11.11
N SER A 150 17.42 -19.24 10.70
CA SER A 150 18.58 -19.07 11.58
C SER A 150 18.33 -17.97 12.61
N ARG A 151 17.63 -16.91 12.21
CA ARG A 151 17.26 -15.77 13.08
C ARG A 151 15.85 -15.87 13.62
N CYS A 152 15.04 -16.77 13.06
CA CYS A 152 13.60 -16.85 13.30
C CYS A 152 12.93 -15.49 13.06
N ARG A 153 13.16 -14.91 11.89
CA ARG A 153 12.60 -13.62 11.44
C ARG A 153 12.12 -13.72 10.00
N PHE A 154 11.08 -12.96 9.66
CA PHE A 154 10.66 -12.81 8.28
C PHE A 154 11.41 -11.65 7.63
N HIS A 155 11.70 -11.77 6.35
CA HIS A 155 12.27 -10.70 5.54
C HIS A 155 11.48 -10.57 4.26
N VAL A 156 11.08 -9.34 3.92
CA VAL A 156 10.30 -9.07 2.72
C VAL A 156 11.09 -9.49 1.49
N THR A 157 10.48 -10.33 0.66
CA THR A 157 11.03 -10.76 -0.64
C THR A 157 10.34 -10.07 -1.79
N ILE A 158 9.05 -9.80 -1.66
CA ILE A 158 8.25 -9.10 -2.66
C ILE A 158 7.34 -8.10 -1.93
N MET A 159 7.41 -6.84 -2.33
CA MET A 159 6.38 -5.85 -2.05
C MET A 159 6.19 -5.07 -3.34
N GLU A 160 5.09 -5.33 -4.05
CA GLU A 160 4.84 -4.76 -5.37
C GLU A 160 3.46 -4.12 -5.43
N VAL A 161 3.38 -2.92 -5.98
CA VAL A 161 2.09 -2.27 -6.24
C VAL A 161 1.45 -2.91 -7.48
N THR A 162 0.40 -3.70 -7.23
CA THR A 162 -0.32 -4.43 -8.28
C THR A 162 -1.38 -3.58 -8.97
N HIS A 163 -2.00 -2.66 -8.23
CA HIS A 163 -3.01 -1.76 -8.75
C HIS A 163 -2.96 -0.41 -8.04
N ILE A 164 -3.15 0.66 -8.79
CA ILE A 164 -3.39 2.00 -8.26
C ILE A 164 -4.74 2.43 -8.80
N GLY A 165 -5.64 2.80 -7.89
CA GLY A 165 -7.02 3.17 -8.23
C GLY A 165 -7.12 4.41 -9.11
N SER A 166 -8.34 4.91 -9.27
CA SER A 166 -8.58 6.14 -10.01
C SER A 166 -7.89 7.31 -9.32
N ILE A 167 -7.26 8.17 -10.12
CA ILE A 167 -6.69 9.43 -9.66
C ILE A 167 -7.54 10.54 -10.27
N SER A 168 -8.22 11.29 -9.42
CA SER A 168 -8.97 12.48 -9.80
C SER A 168 -8.12 13.70 -9.50
N VAL A 169 -8.05 14.62 -10.46
CA VAL A 169 -7.24 15.83 -10.38
C VAL A 169 -8.14 17.02 -10.65
N ASP A 170 -8.27 17.91 -9.68
CA ASP A 170 -9.02 19.15 -9.78
C ASP A 170 -8.06 20.33 -9.79
N ILE A 171 -8.10 21.13 -10.86
CA ILE A 171 -7.28 22.33 -10.99
C ILE A 171 -8.18 23.56 -10.95
N THR A 172 -7.83 24.52 -10.09
CA THR A 172 -8.56 25.78 -9.94
C THR A 172 -7.62 26.97 -10.10
N GLY A 173 -8.09 28.03 -10.76
CA GLY A 173 -7.31 29.26 -10.92
C GLY A 173 -6.55 29.42 -12.25
N LEU A 174 -6.76 28.53 -13.24
CA LEU A 174 -6.11 28.64 -14.56
C LEU A 174 -6.69 29.75 -15.46
N GLY A 175 -7.96 30.12 -15.28
CA GLY A 175 -8.58 31.22 -16.02
C GLY A 175 -8.61 30.97 -17.52
N LEU A 176 -7.92 31.80 -18.31
CA LEU A 176 -7.90 31.64 -19.78
C LEU A 176 -7.05 30.44 -20.24
N LEU A 177 -6.31 29.80 -19.33
CA LEU A 177 -5.47 28.65 -19.61
C LEU A 177 -6.19 27.31 -19.40
N ASP A 178 -7.52 27.28 -19.28
CA ASP A 178 -8.29 26.04 -19.08
C ASP A 178 -8.02 24.95 -20.15
N TRP A 179 -7.54 25.34 -21.33
CA TRP A 179 -7.17 24.41 -22.40
C TRP A 179 -5.96 23.53 -22.07
N ILE A 180 -5.10 23.89 -21.09
CA ILE A 180 -3.94 23.08 -20.68
C ILE A 180 -4.29 22.00 -19.65
N VAL A 181 -5.52 22.00 -19.11
CA VAL A 181 -5.93 21.14 -17.98
C VAL A 181 -5.63 19.68 -18.28
N GLU A 182 -6.04 19.17 -19.45
CA GLU A 182 -5.87 17.77 -19.81
C GLU A 182 -4.39 17.35 -19.81
N ILE A 183 -3.50 18.19 -20.35
CA ILE A 183 -2.06 17.96 -20.40
C ILE A 183 -1.48 17.86 -18.98
N VAL A 184 -1.87 18.78 -18.09
CA VAL A 184 -1.39 18.79 -16.71
C VAL A 184 -1.94 17.60 -15.93
N VAL A 185 -3.23 17.27 -16.11
CA VAL A 185 -3.88 16.12 -15.46
C VAL A 185 -3.17 14.83 -15.86
N ASP A 186 -2.96 14.57 -17.15
CA ASP A 186 -2.29 13.36 -17.62
C ASP A 186 -0.86 13.25 -17.08
N PHE A 187 -0.13 14.36 -17.06
CA PHE A 187 1.21 14.40 -16.48
C PHE A 187 1.19 14.05 -14.99
N VAL A 188 0.31 14.69 -14.21
CA VAL A 188 0.18 14.48 -12.77
C VAL A 188 -0.25 13.05 -12.44
N VAL A 189 -1.21 12.50 -13.18
CA VAL A 189 -1.64 11.10 -12.98
C VAL A 189 -0.47 10.14 -13.14
N ASN A 190 0.36 10.33 -14.18
CA ASN A 190 1.53 9.48 -14.41
C ASN A 190 2.61 9.67 -13.34
N LEU A 191 2.88 10.93 -12.96
CA LEU A 191 3.80 11.27 -11.88
C LEU A 191 3.39 10.59 -10.57
N MET A 192 2.11 10.68 -10.20
CA MET A 192 1.59 10.08 -8.97
C MET A 192 1.65 8.56 -8.99
N ARG A 193 1.36 7.92 -10.13
CA ARG A 193 1.48 6.45 -10.27
C ARG A 193 2.92 5.99 -10.03
N SER A 194 3.90 6.69 -10.61
CA SER A 194 5.32 6.38 -10.36
C SER A 194 5.68 6.61 -8.91
N PHE A 195 5.33 7.77 -8.35
CA PHE A 195 5.70 8.14 -6.99
C PHE A 195 5.14 7.17 -5.94
N ILE A 196 3.86 6.79 -6.06
CA ILE A 196 3.22 5.83 -5.14
C ILE A 196 3.90 4.46 -5.23
N LYS A 197 4.25 4.03 -6.45
CA LYS A 197 4.99 2.79 -6.65
C LYS A 197 6.35 2.86 -5.96
N ASP A 198 7.14 3.88 -6.25
CA ASP A 198 8.51 4.01 -5.75
C ASP A 198 8.54 4.12 -4.22
N ILE A 199 7.60 4.83 -3.59
CA ILE A 199 7.57 4.96 -2.13
C ILE A 199 7.12 3.67 -1.44
N ILE A 200 6.18 2.92 -2.02
CA ILE A 200 5.73 1.65 -1.44
C ILE A 200 6.84 0.58 -1.57
N GLU A 201 7.36 0.40 -2.78
CA GLU A 201 8.34 -0.68 -3.07
C GLU A 201 9.73 -0.39 -2.49
N GLY A 202 10.05 0.88 -2.22
CA GLY A 202 11.28 1.27 -1.54
C GLY A 202 11.07 1.49 -0.04
N VAL A 203 10.46 2.62 0.31
CA VAL A 203 10.41 3.10 1.70
C VAL A 203 9.52 2.24 2.58
N VAL A 204 8.29 1.92 2.15
CA VAL A 204 7.36 1.12 2.97
C VAL A 204 7.87 -0.31 3.14
N GLN A 205 8.52 -0.87 2.10
CA GLN A 205 9.21 -2.15 2.20
C GLN A 205 10.31 -2.13 3.27
N ASP A 206 11.15 -1.10 3.30
CA ASP A 206 12.22 -0.96 4.27
C ASP A 206 11.68 -0.85 5.71
N LEU A 207 10.65 -0.02 5.92
CA LEU A 207 9.97 0.10 7.23
C LEU A 207 9.32 -1.23 7.65
N THR A 208 8.76 -1.97 6.69
CA THR A 208 8.18 -3.29 6.97
C THR A 208 9.24 -4.28 7.43
N ASN A 209 10.43 -4.27 6.81
CA ASN A 209 11.55 -5.09 7.25
C ASN A 209 12.00 -4.74 8.67
N GLU A 210 12.07 -3.46 9.01
CA GLU A 210 12.39 -3.00 10.37
C GLU A 210 11.39 -3.55 11.40
N VAL A 211 10.09 -3.46 11.10
CA VAL A 211 9.03 -3.99 11.98
C VAL A 211 9.12 -5.52 12.10
N LEU A 212 9.34 -6.24 11.00
CA LEU A 212 9.46 -7.71 11.01
C LEU A 212 10.68 -8.18 11.83
N ASP A 213 11.76 -7.40 11.84
CA ASP A 213 12.96 -7.69 12.65
C ASP A 213 12.73 -7.47 14.15
N ASP A 214 11.75 -6.64 14.53
CA ASP A 214 11.42 -6.36 15.94
C ASP A 214 10.32 -7.28 16.48
N ILE A 215 9.21 -7.49 15.75
CA ILE A 215 8.02 -8.20 16.26
C ILE A 215 8.32 -9.68 16.54
N ASP A 216 7.99 -10.13 17.76
CA ASP A 216 8.21 -11.50 18.22
C ASP A 216 7.30 -12.54 17.51
N LEU A 217 7.89 -13.64 17.03
CA LEU A 217 7.17 -14.72 16.33
C LEU A 217 6.49 -15.74 17.25
N SER A 218 6.43 -15.53 18.57
CA SER A 218 5.90 -16.51 19.54
C SER A 218 4.49 -17.02 19.22
N ILE A 219 3.62 -16.17 18.67
CA ILE A 219 2.26 -16.56 18.25
C ILE A 219 2.31 -17.58 17.10
N LEU A 220 3.34 -17.54 16.25
CA LEU A 220 3.52 -18.42 15.11
C LEU A 220 4.52 -19.55 15.37
N GLY A 221 5.30 -19.48 16.45
CA GLY A 221 6.43 -20.36 16.77
C GLY A 221 6.16 -21.86 16.56
N PRO A 222 5.07 -22.42 17.12
CA PRO A 222 4.71 -23.83 16.93
C PRO A 222 4.40 -24.22 15.48
N ILE A 223 3.93 -23.27 14.68
CA ILE A 223 3.55 -23.49 13.27
C ILE A 223 4.79 -23.45 12.37
N ILE A 224 5.68 -22.48 12.60
CA ILE A 224 6.84 -22.23 11.74
C ILE A 224 8.10 -23.01 12.18
N GLY A 225 8.04 -23.65 13.35
CA GLY A 225 9.15 -24.38 13.94
C GLY A 225 10.23 -23.47 14.53
N CYS A 226 9.84 -22.26 14.91
CA CYS A 226 10.69 -21.25 15.56
C CYS A 226 10.36 -21.11 17.05
N ASP A 227 9.87 -22.19 17.67
CA ASP A 227 9.69 -22.24 19.11
C ASP A 227 11.06 -21.99 19.75
N ARG A 228 11.21 -20.87 20.47
CA ARG A 228 12.40 -20.68 21.30
C ARG A 228 12.40 -21.86 22.24
N ALA A 229 13.31 -22.81 22.02
CA ALA A 229 13.54 -23.89 22.94
C ALA A 229 13.64 -23.26 24.32
N ASN A 230 12.63 -23.52 25.14
CA ASN A 230 12.67 -23.25 26.55
C ASN A 230 14.07 -23.68 27.04
N PRO A 231 14.90 -22.79 27.62
CA PRO A 231 16.27 -23.15 28.01
C PRO A 231 16.34 -24.30 29.04
N PHE A 232 15.19 -24.81 29.50
CA PHE A 232 15.06 -25.98 30.37
C PHE A 232 15.04 -27.34 29.66
N ILE A 233 15.09 -27.43 28.33
CA ILE A 233 15.24 -28.71 27.62
C ILE A 233 16.44 -28.67 26.69
N GLN A 234 17.64 -28.84 27.26
CA GLN A 234 18.79 -29.30 26.49
C GLN A 234 18.82 -30.84 26.54
N PRO A 235 18.79 -31.56 25.40
CA PRO A 235 19.03 -32.99 25.38
C PRO A 235 20.53 -33.21 25.60
N GLY A 236 20.91 -33.73 26.77
CA GLY A 236 22.30 -34.17 26.99
C GLY A 236 22.96 -33.86 28.33
N ARG A 237 22.23 -33.55 29.42
CA ARG A 237 22.85 -33.62 30.75
C ARG A 237 22.90 -35.08 31.23
N PRO A 238 24.08 -35.63 31.54
CA PRO A 238 24.17 -36.97 32.10
C PRO A 238 23.57 -36.99 33.50
N VAL A 239 22.78 -38.03 33.78
CA VAL A 239 22.27 -38.31 35.12
C VAL A 239 23.46 -38.77 35.97
N VAL A 240 23.88 -37.94 36.92
CA VAL A 240 24.78 -38.38 37.98
C VAL A 240 23.91 -39.01 39.06
N SER A 241 24.05 -40.33 39.18
CA SER A 241 23.55 -41.17 40.28
C SER A 241 24.24 -40.86 41.59
#